data_AF-A0A1K0INF1-F1
#
_entry.id   AF-A0A1K0INF1-F1
#
_cell.length_a   1.000
_cell.length_b   1.000
_cell.length_c   1.000
_cell.angle_alpha   90.00
_cell.angle_beta   90.00
_cell.angle_gamma   90.00
#
_symmetry.space_group_name_H-M   'P 1'
#
loop_
_entity.id
_entity.type
_entity.pdbx_description
1 polymer ?
#
loop_
_entity_poly.entity_id
_entity_poly.type
_entity_poly.pdbx_seq_one_letter_code
_entity_poly.pdbx_strand_id
1 'polypeptide(L)'
;MLSAWSASPYPNGGAPLVEALAALPPAFLVAAAALLGLVVGSFLNVVIHRMPRMMERDEANYIAELRGDPLPYPGRYNLMVPRSACPHCGHAIAPWENVPVLSYLFLRGRCSACQAPISVRYPLVELACGVLSALAAWRFGPGGQALAALVLVWALLALTMIDADTQLLPDQITLPLLWLGLLLNLGGVFVALPDAVIGAAAGYLVLWTAYWLFRLVRGKEGMGFGDFKLMAALGAWFGWQALPALVLLSSVVGVLFGLANIALRRQERDTPFPFGPFIALAGVAVLLLGPGVLPLFAWP
;
A
#
# COMPACT_ATOMS: atom_id res chain seq x y z
N MET A 1 -1.62 -11.55 -27.77
CA MET A 1 -1.53 -12.46 -26.60
C MET A 1 -0.15 -13.13 -26.43
N LEU A 2 0.87 -12.84 -27.26
CA LEU A 2 2.30 -13.18 -27.02
C LEU A 2 3.26 -12.03 -27.41
N SER A 3 2.73 -10.85 -27.76
CA SER A 3 3.49 -9.78 -28.43
C SER A 3 3.91 -8.62 -27.53
N ALA A 4 3.59 -8.62 -26.24
CA ALA A 4 3.88 -7.48 -25.37
C ALA A 4 5.35 -7.41 -24.88
N TRP A 5 6.14 -8.45 -25.18
CA TRP A 5 7.50 -8.62 -24.67
C TRP A 5 8.55 -8.66 -25.79
N SER A 6 8.11 -8.63 -27.05
CA SER A 6 9.01 -8.66 -28.20
C SER A 6 9.29 -7.24 -28.68
N ALA A 7 10.51 -6.78 -28.41
CA ALA A 7 11.22 -5.60 -28.93
C ALA A 7 11.42 -4.44 -27.94
N SER A 8 12.47 -4.57 -27.12
CA SER A 8 13.21 -3.39 -26.63
C SER A 8 14.33 -3.07 -27.64
N PRO A 9 14.43 -1.84 -28.17
CA PRO A 9 15.43 -1.45 -29.17
C PRO A 9 16.80 -1.09 -28.58
N TYR A 10 17.03 -1.30 -27.28
CA TYR A 10 18.30 -0.99 -26.64
C TYR A 10 19.23 -2.23 -26.67
N PRO A 11 20.51 -2.08 -27.06
CA PRO A 11 21.48 -3.16 -26.94
C PRO A 11 21.65 -3.48 -25.45
N ASN A 12 21.08 -4.61 -25.02
CA ASN A 12 21.15 -5.07 -23.65
C ASN A 12 22.59 -5.48 -23.32
N GLY A 13 23.31 -4.61 -22.62
CA GLY A 13 24.24 -5.06 -21.58
C GLY A 13 23.45 -5.46 -20.34
N GLY A 14 22.44 -6.33 -20.51
CA GLY A 14 21.56 -6.74 -19.42
C GLY A 14 22.36 -7.51 -18.40
N ALA A 15 22.18 -7.21 -17.10
CA ALA A 15 22.73 -8.06 -16.06
C ALA A 15 22.30 -9.53 -16.34
N PRO A 16 23.21 -10.51 -16.27
CA PRO A 16 22.95 -11.89 -16.73
C PRO A 16 21.72 -12.53 -16.08
N LEU A 17 21.32 -12.05 -14.90
CA LEU A 17 20.11 -12.46 -14.20
C LEU A 17 18.81 -12.04 -14.92
N VAL A 18 18.71 -10.83 -15.48
CA VAL A 18 17.49 -10.35 -16.13
C VAL A 18 17.22 -11.14 -17.40
N GLU A 19 18.28 -11.43 -18.17
CA GLU A 19 18.21 -12.26 -19.37
C GLU A 19 17.80 -13.70 -19.04
N ALA A 20 18.38 -14.27 -17.98
CA ALA A 20 17.99 -15.59 -17.50
C ALA A 20 16.52 -15.66 -17.06
N LEU A 21 16.01 -14.61 -16.38
CA LEU A 21 14.61 -14.52 -15.99
C LEU A 21 13.69 -14.34 -17.21
N ALA A 22 14.11 -13.54 -18.20
CA ALA A 22 13.36 -13.34 -19.44
C ALA A 22 13.25 -14.61 -20.30
N ALA A 23 14.19 -15.55 -20.15
CA ALA A 23 14.13 -16.86 -20.81
C ALA A 23 13.10 -17.82 -20.19
N LEU A 24 12.61 -17.54 -18.97
CA LEU A 24 11.58 -18.36 -18.33
C LEU A 24 10.19 -18.10 -18.93
N PRO A 25 9.28 -19.10 -18.88
CA PRO A 25 7.90 -18.89 -19.32
C PRO A 25 7.23 -17.73 -18.55
N PRO A 26 6.54 -16.78 -19.22
CA PRO A 26 5.90 -15.65 -18.54
C PRO A 26 4.90 -16.09 -17.45
N ALA A 27 4.18 -17.18 -17.70
CA ALA A 27 3.27 -17.78 -16.72
C ALA A 27 3.99 -18.22 -15.42
N PHE A 28 5.24 -18.71 -15.54
CA PHE A 28 6.04 -19.08 -14.38
C PHE A 28 6.42 -17.86 -13.55
N LEU A 29 6.85 -16.75 -14.19
CA LEU A 29 7.19 -15.51 -13.50
C LEU A 29 5.98 -14.91 -12.77
N VAL A 30 4.81 -14.90 -13.43
CA VAL A 30 3.56 -14.42 -12.82
C VAL A 30 3.16 -15.29 -11.63
N ALA A 31 3.25 -16.62 -11.76
CA ALA A 31 2.97 -17.53 -10.66
C ALA A 31 3.96 -17.36 -9.49
N ALA A 32 5.26 -17.20 -9.78
CA ALA A 32 6.27 -16.94 -8.76
C ALA A 32 6.01 -15.62 -8.03
N ALA A 33 5.66 -14.55 -8.75
CA ALA A 33 5.27 -13.27 -8.16
C ALA A 33 4.00 -13.39 -7.31
N ALA A 34 3.01 -14.17 -7.75
CA ALA A 34 1.80 -14.44 -6.96
C ALA A 34 2.15 -15.13 -5.63
N LEU A 35 2.95 -16.20 -5.69
CA LEU A 35 3.37 -16.96 -4.50
C LEU A 35 4.19 -16.08 -3.54
N LEU A 36 5.12 -15.28 -4.08
CA LEU A 36 5.85 -14.30 -3.29
C LEU A 36 4.91 -13.29 -2.64
N GLY A 37 3.94 -12.76 -3.39
CA GLY A 37 2.92 -11.85 -2.90
C GLY A 37 2.07 -12.45 -1.78
N LEU A 38 1.71 -13.74 -1.85
CA LEU A 38 1.02 -14.42 -0.76
C LEU A 38 1.86 -14.45 0.53
N VAL A 39 3.16 -14.77 0.42
CA VAL A 39 4.10 -14.80 1.56
C VAL A 39 4.28 -13.41 2.15
N VAL A 40 4.52 -12.41 1.30
CA VAL A 40 4.66 -11.02 1.74
C VAL A 40 3.34 -10.51 2.33
N GLY A 41 2.18 -10.85 1.76
CA GLY A 41 0.87 -10.50 2.27
C GLY A 41 0.63 -11.04 3.69
N SER A 42 1.11 -12.24 4.00
CA SER A 42 1.06 -12.78 5.36
C SER A 42 1.90 -11.95 6.34
N PHE A 43 3.08 -11.50 5.91
CA PHE A 43 3.87 -10.54 6.68
C PHE A 43 3.19 -9.15 6.78
N LEU A 44 2.51 -8.68 5.74
CA LEU A 44 1.79 -7.40 5.78
C LEU A 44 0.69 -7.40 6.84
N ASN A 45 0.02 -8.53 7.11
CA ASN A 45 -0.92 -8.62 8.23
C ASN A 45 -0.24 -8.27 9.58
N VAL A 46 1.03 -8.63 9.77
CA VAL A 46 1.82 -8.25 10.95
C VAL A 46 2.09 -6.75 10.96
N VAL A 47 2.51 -6.19 9.81
CA VAL A 47 2.78 -4.75 9.66
C VAL A 47 1.53 -3.92 9.96
N ILE A 48 0.40 -4.28 9.33
CA ILE A 48 -0.90 -3.62 9.47
C ILE A 48 -1.33 -3.57 10.94
N HIS A 49 -1.19 -4.70 11.66
CA HIS A 49 -1.60 -4.75 13.06
C HIS A 49 -0.63 -4.06 14.02
N ARG A 50 0.68 -4.23 13.81
CA ARG A 50 1.69 -3.84 14.82
C ARG A 50 2.20 -2.43 14.65
N MET A 51 2.29 -1.90 13.44
CA MET A 51 2.90 -0.58 13.22
C MET A 51 2.16 0.55 13.96
N PRO A 52 0.81 0.66 13.89
CA PRO A 52 0.10 1.69 14.66
C PRO A 52 0.31 1.53 16.18
N ARG A 53 0.28 0.30 16.68
CA ARG A 53 0.49 -0.01 18.10
C ARG A 53 1.91 0.29 18.57
N MET A 54 2.91 0.13 17.70
CA MET A 54 4.27 0.54 17.99
C MET A 54 4.34 2.06 18.14
N MET A 55 3.74 2.81 17.22
CA MET A 55 3.70 4.27 17.27
C MET A 55 3.03 4.79 18.55
N GLU A 56 1.86 4.23 18.91
CA GLU A 56 1.15 4.60 20.15
C GLU A 56 1.98 4.32 21.41
N ARG A 57 2.69 3.19 21.42
CA ARG A 57 3.56 2.81 22.56
C ARG A 57 4.78 3.71 22.67
N ASP A 58 5.41 4.02 21.54
CA ASP A 58 6.58 4.89 21.48
C ASP A 58 6.20 6.31 21.92
N GLU A 59 5.05 6.82 21.49
CA GLU A 59 4.51 8.13 21.93
C GLU A 59 4.22 8.14 23.44
N ALA A 60 3.54 7.13 23.97
CA ALA A 60 3.23 7.04 25.39
C ALA A 60 4.50 6.98 26.27
N ASN A 61 5.50 6.21 25.82
CA ASN A 61 6.79 6.13 26.50
C ASN A 61 7.54 7.47 26.44
N TYR A 62 7.54 8.16 25.31
CA TYR A 62 8.17 9.48 25.16
C TYR A 62 7.54 10.53 26.09
N ILE A 63 6.21 10.55 26.22
CA ILE A 63 5.52 11.46 27.14
C ILE A 63 5.86 11.15 28.61
N ALA A 64 5.92 9.88 28.98
CA ALA A 64 6.30 9.47 30.33
C ALA A 64 7.74 9.88 30.66
N GLU A 65 8.66 9.69 29.72
CA GLU A 65 10.07 10.10 29.85
C GLU A 65 10.20 11.61 30.09
N LEU A 66 9.46 12.43 29.32
CA LEU A 66 9.44 13.89 29.51
C LEU A 66 8.89 14.34 30.88
N ARG A 67 8.03 13.52 31.50
CA ARG A 67 7.46 13.79 32.83
C ARG A 67 8.32 13.24 33.97
N GLY A 68 9.31 12.39 33.66
CA GLY A 68 10.05 11.62 34.65
C GLY A 68 9.24 10.47 35.27
N ASP A 69 8.14 10.07 34.62
CA ASP A 69 7.29 8.96 35.04
C ASP A 69 7.91 7.60 34.62
N PRO A 70 7.59 6.50 35.30
CA PRO A 70 7.96 5.17 34.82
C PRO A 70 7.31 4.88 33.46
N LEU A 71 8.07 4.23 32.57
CA LEU A 71 7.62 3.89 31.22
C LEU A 71 6.38 2.97 31.28
N PRO A 72 5.24 3.36 30.67
CA PRO A 72 4.04 2.53 30.64
C PRO A 72 4.25 1.20 29.90
N TYR A 73 5.13 1.17 28.90
CA TYR A 73 5.41 0.00 28.07
C TYR A 73 6.93 -0.28 27.98
N PRO A 74 7.54 -0.86 29.03
CA PRO A 74 8.99 -1.09 29.07
C PRO A 74 9.46 -2.29 28.22
N GLY A 75 8.53 -3.15 27.78
CA GLY A 75 8.85 -4.36 27.03
C GLY A 75 9.07 -4.11 25.53
N ARG A 76 9.93 -4.92 24.89
CA ARG A 76 10.16 -4.86 23.44
C ARG A 76 8.90 -5.26 22.67
N TYR A 77 8.47 -4.40 21.76
CA TYR A 77 7.37 -4.68 20.85
C TYR A 77 7.70 -4.12 19.47
N ASN A 78 7.90 -5.00 18.50
CA ASN A 78 8.23 -4.64 17.13
C ASN A 78 7.62 -5.63 16.13
N LEU A 79 7.99 -5.51 14.86
CA LEU A 79 7.48 -6.38 13.80
C LEU A 79 7.87 -7.86 13.97
N MET A 80 8.95 -8.15 14.69
CA MET A 80 9.46 -9.52 14.89
C MET A 80 9.05 -10.12 16.25
N VAL A 81 8.91 -9.29 17.28
CA VAL A 81 8.70 -9.72 18.68
C VAL A 81 7.51 -8.98 19.28
N PRO A 82 6.57 -9.67 19.97
CA PRO A 82 6.54 -11.11 20.25
C PRO A 82 6.20 -11.95 19.01
N ARG A 83 6.28 -13.28 19.11
CA ARG A 83 5.78 -14.17 18.06
C ARG A 83 4.26 -14.00 17.88
N SER A 84 3.76 -14.22 16.67
CA SER A 84 2.31 -14.22 16.41
C SER A 84 1.62 -15.27 17.28
N ALA A 85 0.52 -14.88 17.92
CA ALA A 85 -0.21 -15.72 18.85
C ALA A 85 -1.73 -15.53 18.69
N CYS A 86 -2.50 -16.56 19.03
CA CYS A 86 -3.95 -16.46 19.04
C CYS A 86 -4.41 -15.45 20.11
N PRO A 87 -5.28 -14.48 19.77
CA PRO A 87 -5.74 -13.47 20.73
C PRO A 87 -6.66 -14.05 21.82
N HIS A 88 -7.23 -15.25 21.61
CA HIS A 88 -8.15 -15.87 22.56
C HIS A 88 -7.46 -16.76 23.59
N CYS A 89 -6.48 -17.57 23.18
CA CYS A 89 -5.82 -18.54 24.06
C CYS A 89 -4.32 -18.33 24.23
N GLY A 90 -3.70 -17.39 23.52
CA GLY A 90 -2.26 -17.15 23.58
C GLY A 90 -1.41 -18.22 22.90
N HIS A 91 -2.01 -19.20 22.21
CA HIS A 91 -1.28 -20.23 21.44
C HIS A 91 -0.32 -19.56 20.45
N ALA A 92 0.97 -19.91 20.54
CA ALA A 92 1.98 -19.40 19.63
C ALA A 92 1.84 -20.08 18.27
N ILE A 93 1.57 -19.28 17.23
CA ILE A 93 1.30 -19.77 15.88
C ILE A 93 2.58 -20.41 15.31
N ALA A 94 2.47 -21.68 14.92
CA ALA A 94 3.55 -22.41 14.28
C ALA A 94 3.71 -22.00 12.79
N PRO A 95 4.89 -22.16 12.19
CA PRO A 95 5.13 -21.75 10.80
C PRO A 95 4.14 -22.36 9.79
N TRP A 96 3.75 -23.63 9.96
CA TRP A 96 2.76 -24.29 9.08
C TRP A 96 1.33 -23.77 9.28
N GLU A 97 1.01 -23.22 10.45
CA GLU A 97 -0.27 -22.54 10.73
C GLU A 97 -0.32 -21.12 10.15
N ASN A 98 0.81 -20.66 9.60
CA ASN A 98 0.96 -19.34 8.97
C ASN A 98 1.29 -19.46 7.47
N VAL A 99 1.06 -20.62 6.84
CA VAL A 99 1.18 -20.77 5.38
C VAL A 99 0.03 -19.98 4.74
N PRO A 100 0.32 -18.95 3.91
CA PRO A 100 -0.71 -18.02 3.44
C PRO A 100 -1.86 -18.75 2.74
N VAL A 101 -3.09 -18.38 3.07
CA VAL A 101 -4.37 -18.90 2.55
C VAL A 101 -4.62 -20.38 2.85
N LEU A 102 -3.66 -21.25 2.58
CA LEU A 102 -3.75 -22.70 2.74
C LEU A 102 -3.96 -23.10 4.20
N SER A 103 -3.18 -22.53 5.14
CA SER A 103 -3.35 -22.82 6.57
C SER A 103 -4.76 -22.47 7.04
N TYR A 104 -5.30 -21.33 6.63
CA TYR A 104 -6.67 -20.91 6.95
C TYR A 104 -7.71 -21.90 6.42
N LEU A 105 -7.56 -22.37 5.17
CA LEU A 105 -8.47 -23.35 4.58
C LEU A 105 -8.41 -24.71 5.30
N PHE A 106 -7.21 -25.21 5.58
CA PHE A 106 -7.02 -26.49 6.28
C PHE A 106 -7.51 -26.45 7.73
N LEU A 107 -7.29 -25.32 8.42
CA LEU A 107 -7.81 -25.07 9.76
C LEU A 107 -9.30 -24.68 9.78
N ARG A 108 -9.95 -24.59 8.61
CA ARG A 108 -11.36 -24.17 8.44
C ARG A 108 -11.66 -22.83 9.11
N GLY A 109 -10.70 -21.91 9.05
CA GLY A 109 -10.80 -20.58 9.66
C GLY A 109 -10.89 -20.59 11.18
N ARG A 110 -10.29 -21.58 11.86
CA ARG A 110 -10.30 -21.69 13.33
C ARG A 110 -8.90 -21.90 13.89
N CYS A 111 -8.67 -21.45 15.12
CA CYS A 111 -7.42 -21.75 15.82
C CYS A 111 -7.31 -23.26 16.09
N SER A 112 -6.14 -23.85 15.83
CA SER A 112 -5.86 -25.26 16.07
C SER A 112 -6.04 -25.67 17.54
N ALA A 113 -5.68 -24.80 18.49
CA ALA A 113 -5.74 -25.08 19.92
C ALA A 113 -7.14 -24.84 20.52
N CYS A 114 -7.71 -23.65 20.36
CA CYS A 114 -8.96 -23.25 21.04
C CYS A 114 -10.20 -23.24 20.15
N GLN A 115 -10.07 -23.52 18.84
CA GLN A 115 -11.17 -23.55 17.86
C GLN A 115 -11.94 -22.23 17.67
N ALA A 116 -11.44 -21.14 18.27
CA ALA A 116 -11.96 -19.79 18.06
C ALA A 116 -11.80 -19.37 16.59
N PRO A 117 -12.76 -18.63 16.01
CA PRO A 117 -12.71 -18.22 14.62
C PRO A 117 -11.55 -17.26 14.34
N ILE A 118 -10.88 -17.45 13.21
CA ILE A 118 -9.87 -16.56 12.65
C ILE A 118 -10.58 -15.63 11.67
N SER A 119 -10.26 -14.34 11.70
CA SER A 119 -10.89 -13.36 10.79
C SER A 119 -10.56 -13.67 9.32
N VAL A 120 -11.57 -13.58 8.45
CA VAL A 120 -11.39 -13.73 6.99
C VAL A 120 -10.52 -12.62 6.39
N ARG A 121 -10.31 -11.52 7.13
CA ARG A 121 -9.44 -10.43 6.71
C ARG A 121 -8.00 -10.89 6.42
N TYR A 122 -7.46 -11.81 7.24
CA TYR A 122 -6.09 -12.31 7.06
C TYR A 122 -5.86 -12.94 5.68
N PRO A 123 -6.63 -13.98 5.27
CA PRO A 123 -6.46 -14.58 3.95
C PRO A 123 -6.87 -13.64 2.80
N LEU A 124 -7.76 -12.66 3.03
CA LEU A 124 -8.10 -11.67 2.00
C LEU A 124 -6.93 -10.73 1.70
N VAL A 125 -6.21 -10.26 2.73
CA VAL A 125 -4.99 -9.43 2.53
C VAL A 125 -3.91 -10.24 1.80
N GLU A 126 -3.74 -11.51 2.17
CA GLU A 126 -2.80 -12.42 1.50
C GLU A 126 -3.15 -12.58 0.02
N LEU A 127 -4.41 -12.92 -0.29
CA LEU A 127 -4.90 -13.07 -1.67
C LEU A 127 -4.78 -11.77 -2.47
N ALA A 128 -5.16 -10.63 -1.90
CA ALA A 128 -5.03 -9.34 -2.55
C ALA A 128 -3.57 -9.04 -2.90
N CYS A 129 -2.64 -9.29 -1.97
CA CYS A 129 -1.21 -9.12 -2.21
C CYS A 129 -0.70 -10.05 -3.31
N GLY A 130 -1.10 -11.32 -3.30
CA GLY A 130 -0.76 -12.30 -4.35
C GLY A 130 -1.28 -11.91 -5.73
N VAL A 131 -2.55 -11.52 -5.83
CA VAL A 131 -3.17 -11.10 -7.09
C VAL A 131 -2.52 -9.84 -7.64
N LEU A 132 -2.34 -8.80 -6.82
CA LEU A 132 -1.70 -7.56 -7.26
C LEU A 132 -0.24 -7.78 -7.66
N SER A 133 0.47 -8.70 -7.00
CA SER A 133 1.84 -9.07 -7.36
C SER A 133 1.90 -9.79 -8.72
N ALA A 134 0.97 -10.70 -8.99
CA ALA A 134 0.81 -11.33 -10.30
C ALA A 134 0.51 -10.29 -11.39
N LEU A 135 -0.40 -9.35 -11.13
CA LEU A 135 -0.76 -8.29 -12.09
C LEU A 135 0.42 -7.38 -12.39
N ALA A 136 1.21 -6.99 -11.38
CA ALA A 136 2.43 -6.21 -11.56
C ALA A 136 3.47 -6.96 -12.42
N ALA A 137 3.73 -8.23 -12.10
CA ALA A 137 4.67 -9.05 -12.88
C ALA A 137 4.20 -9.28 -14.32
N TRP A 138 2.90 -9.48 -14.52
CA TRP A 138 2.30 -9.59 -15.84
C TRP A 138 2.45 -8.31 -16.67
N ARG A 139 2.29 -7.15 -16.03
CA ARG A 139 2.31 -5.83 -16.68
C ARG A 139 3.71 -5.34 -17.05
N PHE A 140 4.70 -5.59 -16.19
CA PHE A 140 6.05 -5.02 -16.30
C PHE A 140 7.14 -6.02 -16.70
N GLY A 141 6.88 -7.33 -16.59
CA GLY A 141 7.84 -8.39 -16.88
C GLY A 141 9.05 -8.42 -15.93
N PRO A 142 10.10 -9.21 -16.22
CA PRO A 142 11.28 -9.32 -15.37
C PRO A 142 12.12 -8.05 -15.52
N GLY A 143 12.42 -7.41 -14.41
CA GLY A 143 13.28 -6.24 -14.37
C GLY A 143 13.11 -5.42 -13.10
N GLY A 144 13.92 -4.37 -12.99
CA GLY A 144 13.87 -3.45 -11.85
C GLY A 144 12.51 -2.76 -11.70
N GLN A 145 11.83 -2.45 -12.82
CA GLN A 145 10.52 -1.80 -12.80
C GLN A 145 9.43 -2.68 -12.16
N ALA A 146 9.44 -4.00 -12.41
CA ALA A 146 8.50 -4.91 -11.76
C ALA A 146 8.78 -5.07 -10.27
N LEU A 147 10.05 -5.16 -9.87
CA LEU A 147 10.42 -5.18 -8.45
C LEU A 147 9.96 -3.91 -7.73
N ALA A 148 10.16 -2.75 -8.36
CA ALA A 148 9.67 -1.48 -7.85
C ALA A 148 8.14 -1.45 -7.75
N ALA A 149 7.42 -1.94 -8.77
CA ALA A 149 5.97 -2.04 -8.77
C ALA A 149 5.45 -2.95 -7.64
N LEU A 150 6.12 -4.07 -7.37
CA LEU A 150 5.79 -4.96 -6.25
C LEU A 150 5.91 -4.23 -4.90
N VAL A 151 7.02 -3.53 -4.67
CA VAL A 151 7.23 -2.75 -3.45
C VAL A 151 6.16 -1.68 -3.27
N LEU A 152 5.82 -0.96 -4.34
CA LEU A 152 4.76 0.04 -4.33
C LEU A 152 3.41 -0.59 -3.96
N VAL A 153 3.02 -1.69 -4.63
CA VAL A 153 1.78 -2.42 -4.36
C VAL A 153 1.70 -2.89 -2.90
N TRP A 154 2.77 -3.46 -2.37
CA TRP A 154 2.80 -3.95 -0.99
C TRP A 154 2.66 -2.80 0.02
N ALA A 155 3.34 -1.68 -0.22
CA ALA A 155 3.23 -0.48 0.60
C ALA A 155 1.81 0.12 0.55
N LEU A 156 1.22 0.25 -0.63
CA LEU A 156 -0.13 0.78 -0.80
C LEU A 156 -1.19 -0.12 -0.16
N LEU A 157 -1.04 -1.44 -0.26
CA LEU A 157 -1.93 -2.39 0.40
C LEU A 157 -1.83 -2.26 1.93
N ALA A 158 -0.62 -2.17 2.48
CA ALA A 158 -0.43 -1.97 3.91
C ALA A 158 -1.06 -0.65 4.39
N LEU A 159 -0.76 0.46 3.70
CA LEU A 159 -1.32 1.78 4.02
C LEU A 159 -2.85 1.80 3.93
N THR A 160 -3.44 1.16 2.93
CA THR A 160 -4.89 1.04 2.77
C THR A 160 -5.53 0.38 4.00
N MET A 161 -4.96 -0.73 4.46
CA MET A 161 -5.52 -1.48 5.57
C MET A 161 -5.26 -0.82 6.93
N ILE A 162 -4.13 -0.10 7.09
CA ILE A 162 -3.84 0.69 8.28
C ILE A 162 -4.78 1.89 8.36
N ASP A 163 -4.94 2.65 7.28
CA ASP A 163 -5.82 3.84 7.27
C ASP A 163 -7.29 3.45 7.48
N ALA A 164 -7.74 2.33 6.92
CA ALA A 164 -9.08 1.82 7.18
C ALA A 164 -9.33 1.44 8.65
N ASP A 165 -8.28 1.09 9.40
CA ASP A 165 -8.39 0.69 10.81
C ASP A 165 -8.21 1.85 11.79
N THR A 166 -7.23 2.71 11.51
CA THR A 166 -6.77 3.73 12.48
C THR A 166 -6.84 5.16 11.93
N GLN A 167 -7.16 5.34 10.64
CA GLN A 167 -7.18 6.65 9.98
C GLN A 167 -5.81 7.35 10.02
N LEU A 168 -4.75 6.55 10.06
CA LEU A 168 -3.36 7.01 10.06
C LEU A 168 -2.66 6.45 8.83
N LEU A 169 -1.78 7.27 8.24
CA LEU A 169 -0.83 6.86 7.21
C LEU A 169 0.59 7.04 7.77
N PRO A 170 1.23 5.96 8.28
CA PRO A 170 2.52 6.04 8.95
C PRO A 170 3.63 6.61 8.07
N ASP A 171 4.38 7.56 8.62
CA ASP A 171 5.55 8.17 7.96
C ASP A 171 6.65 7.14 7.69
N GLN A 172 6.71 6.08 8.47
CA GLN A 172 7.60 4.93 8.32
C GLN A 172 7.35 4.15 7.02
N ILE A 173 6.21 4.37 6.35
CA ILE A 173 5.91 3.79 5.02
C ILE A 173 5.82 4.90 3.98
N THR A 174 5.10 5.99 4.24
CA THR A 174 4.85 7.03 3.23
C THR A 174 6.12 7.79 2.82
N LEU A 175 7.00 8.14 3.75
CA LEU A 175 8.22 8.89 3.43
C LEU A 175 9.26 8.03 2.69
N PRO A 176 9.57 6.79 3.12
CA PRO A 176 10.42 5.90 2.33
C PRO A 176 9.85 5.65 0.92
N LEU A 177 8.52 5.55 0.79
CA LEU A 177 7.89 5.38 -0.52
C LEU A 177 8.11 6.59 -1.42
N LEU A 178 7.96 7.81 -0.89
CA LEU A 178 8.27 9.05 -1.63
C LEU A 178 9.73 9.07 -2.09
N TRP A 179 10.68 8.84 -1.18
CA TRP A 179 12.10 8.82 -1.50
C TRP A 179 12.45 7.75 -2.53
N LEU A 180 11.90 6.54 -2.38
CA LEU A 180 12.11 5.45 -3.32
C LEU A 180 11.63 5.81 -4.72
N GLY A 181 10.48 6.47 -4.86
CA GLY A 181 9.98 6.95 -6.15
C GLY A 181 10.95 7.91 -6.84
N LEU A 182 11.46 8.90 -6.10
CA LEU A 182 12.46 9.85 -6.62
C LEU A 182 13.78 9.15 -7.01
N LEU A 183 14.27 8.24 -6.17
CA LEU A 183 15.51 7.51 -6.42
C LEU A 183 15.40 6.58 -7.63
N LEU A 184 14.27 5.89 -7.80
CA LEU A 184 14.02 5.06 -8.98
C LEU A 184 13.95 5.91 -10.26
N ASN A 185 13.33 7.09 -10.18
CA ASN A 185 13.23 8.00 -11.31
C ASN A 185 14.53 8.77 -11.63
N LEU A 186 15.59 8.64 -10.82
CA LEU A 186 16.95 8.99 -11.26
C LEU A 186 17.37 8.20 -12.51
N GLY A 187 16.94 6.93 -12.59
CA GLY A 187 17.17 6.05 -13.74
C GLY A 187 16.05 6.07 -14.77
N GLY A 188 15.05 6.95 -14.63
CA GLY A 188 13.90 7.02 -15.54
C GLY A 188 13.01 5.77 -15.52
N VAL A 189 12.91 5.07 -14.38
CA VAL A 189 12.20 3.78 -14.28
C VAL A 189 10.71 3.90 -14.59
N PHE A 190 10.06 5.01 -14.19
CA PHE A 190 8.64 5.26 -14.49
C PHE A 190 8.46 6.56 -15.28
N VAL A 191 9.10 7.65 -14.86
CA VAL A 191 9.02 8.96 -15.49
C VAL A 191 10.37 9.69 -15.40
N ALA A 192 10.51 10.80 -16.12
CA ALA A 192 11.68 11.66 -15.99
C ALA A 192 11.75 12.29 -14.59
N LEU A 193 12.96 12.44 -14.05
CA LEU A 193 13.17 13.00 -12.71
C LEU A 193 12.51 14.38 -12.49
N PRO A 194 12.56 15.35 -13.43
CA PRO A 194 11.87 16.62 -13.25
C PRO A 194 10.37 16.44 -13.04
N ASP A 195 9.74 15.54 -13.79
CA ASP A 195 8.32 15.26 -13.64
C ASP A 195 7.99 14.60 -12.30
N ALA A 196 8.85 13.70 -11.82
CA ALA A 196 8.72 13.08 -10.49
C ALA A 196 8.85 14.11 -9.37
N VAL A 197 9.82 15.02 -9.43
CA VAL A 197 10.02 16.07 -8.42
C VAL A 197 8.85 17.05 -8.41
N ILE A 198 8.41 17.51 -9.59
CA ILE A 198 7.22 18.36 -9.73
C ILE A 198 5.99 17.59 -9.24
N GLY A 199 5.87 16.31 -9.58
CA GLY A 199 4.79 15.44 -9.14
C GLY A 199 4.73 15.32 -7.63
N ALA A 200 5.87 15.15 -6.94
CA ALA A 200 5.91 15.07 -5.49
C ALA A 200 5.50 16.39 -4.83
N ALA A 201 6.06 17.51 -5.31
CA ALA A 201 5.75 18.84 -4.80
C ALA A 201 4.27 19.21 -5.04
N ALA A 202 3.80 19.07 -6.29
CA ALA A 202 2.43 19.37 -6.67
C ALA A 202 1.43 18.41 -6.00
N GLY A 203 1.76 17.13 -5.86
CA GLY A 203 0.91 16.14 -5.19
C GLY A 203 0.66 16.51 -3.73
N TYR A 204 1.68 16.96 -3.02
CA TYR A 204 1.53 17.51 -1.66
C TYR A 204 0.67 18.78 -1.66
N LEU A 205 1.04 19.76 -2.50
CA LEU A 205 0.45 21.10 -2.50
C LEU A 205 -1.02 21.11 -2.93
N VAL A 206 -1.44 20.24 -3.86
CA VAL A 206 -2.83 20.18 -4.33
C VAL A 206 -3.77 19.85 -3.18
N LEU A 207 -3.51 18.78 -2.44
CA LEU A 207 -4.37 18.39 -1.31
C LEU A 207 -4.20 19.35 -0.11
N TRP A 208 -2.99 19.84 0.13
CA TRP A 208 -2.74 20.84 1.17
C TRP A 208 -3.53 22.15 0.93
N THR A 209 -3.55 22.63 -0.31
CA THR A 209 -4.30 23.84 -0.69
C THR A 209 -5.80 23.60 -0.57
N ALA A 210 -6.29 22.44 -1.03
CA ALA A 210 -7.69 22.07 -0.89
C ALA A 210 -8.12 22.00 0.58
N TYR A 211 -7.29 21.45 1.45
CA TYR A 211 -7.51 21.41 2.90
C TYR A 211 -7.64 22.80 3.51
N TRP A 212 -6.69 23.70 3.24
CA TRP A 212 -6.74 25.05 3.80
C TRP A 212 -7.92 25.85 3.28
N LEU A 213 -8.26 25.74 2.00
CA LEU A 213 -9.44 26.36 1.43
C LEU A 213 -10.72 25.85 2.12
N PHE A 214 -10.84 24.54 2.30
CA PHE A 214 -11.97 23.94 3.01
C PHE A 214 -12.04 24.42 4.47
N ARG A 215 -10.90 24.43 5.18
CA ARG A 215 -10.80 24.89 6.56
C ARG A 215 -11.20 26.35 6.72
N LEU A 216 -10.77 27.22 5.81
CA LEU A 216 -11.12 28.65 5.82
C LEU A 216 -12.63 28.87 5.57
N VAL A 217 -13.23 28.10 4.67
CA VAL A 217 -14.66 28.24 4.31
C VAL A 217 -15.59 27.61 5.34
N ARG A 218 -15.22 26.45 5.90
CA ARG A 218 -16.11 25.64 6.77
C ARG A 218 -15.75 25.69 8.25
N GLY A 219 -14.58 26.20 8.60
CA GLY A 219 -14.08 26.22 9.99
C GLY A 219 -13.83 24.83 10.59
N LYS A 220 -13.88 23.77 9.78
CA LYS A 220 -13.68 22.38 10.19
C LYS A 220 -12.49 21.78 9.45
N GLU A 221 -11.83 20.82 10.08
CA GLU A 221 -10.78 20.03 9.43
C GLU A 221 -11.43 19.00 8.49
N GLY A 222 -10.98 18.97 7.23
CA GLY A 222 -11.63 18.19 6.18
C GLY A 222 -10.88 16.95 5.70
N MET A 223 -9.56 16.85 5.94
CA MET A 223 -8.70 15.78 5.41
C MET A 223 -7.45 15.62 6.29
N GLY A 224 -6.93 14.40 6.39
CA GLY A 224 -5.74 14.10 7.18
C GLY A 224 -4.44 14.48 6.46
N PHE A 225 -3.42 14.91 7.21
CA PHE A 225 -2.11 15.27 6.65
C PHE A 225 -1.38 14.08 5.99
N GLY A 226 -1.72 12.85 6.38
CA GLY A 226 -1.20 11.63 5.76
C GLY A 226 -1.53 11.54 4.27
N ASP A 227 -2.71 12.01 3.86
CA ASP A 227 -3.17 11.97 2.47
C ASP A 227 -2.27 12.83 1.56
N PHE A 228 -1.79 13.96 2.08
CA PHE A 228 -0.90 14.86 1.33
C PHE A 228 0.44 14.18 1.04
N LYS A 229 0.97 13.46 2.04
CA LYS A 229 2.23 12.70 1.92
C LYS A 229 2.06 11.52 0.96
N LEU A 230 0.94 10.81 1.02
CA LEU A 230 0.66 9.72 0.10
C LEU A 230 0.50 10.21 -1.35
N MET A 231 -0.21 11.30 -1.57
CA MET A 231 -0.34 11.92 -2.90
C MET A 231 1.02 12.40 -3.42
N ALA A 232 1.85 12.99 -2.56
CA ALA A 232 3.23 13.35 -2.90
C ALA A 232 4.08 12.12 -3.26
N ALA A 233 3.96 11.03 -2.51
CA ALA A 233 4.63 9.78 -2.84
C ALA A 233 4.18 9.29 -4.22
N LEU A 234 2.88 9.18 -4.50
CA LEU A 234 2.41 8.76 -5.82
C LEU A 234 2.84 9.71 -6.95
N GLY A 235 2.88 11.02 -6.70
CA GLY A 235 3.44 12.01 -7.63
C GLY A 235 4.94 11.80 -7.90
N ALA A 236 5.72 11.38 -6.89
CA ALA A 236 7.13 11.03 -7.07
C ALA A 236 7.33 9.77 -7.94
N TRP A 237 6.36 8.85 -7.95
CA TRP A 237 6.43 7.63 -8.76
C TRP A 237 5.95 7.86 -10.20
N PHE A 238 4.82 8.55 -10.37
CA PHE A 238 4.12 8.65 -11.66
C PHE A 238 4.21 10.01 -12.34
N GLY A 239 4.87 10.99 -11.71
CA GLY A 239 4.97 12.35 -12.21
C GLY A 239 3.71 13.17 -12.01
N TRP A 240 3.81 14.47 -12.30
CA TRP A 240 2.69 15.41 -12.13
C TRP A 240 1.53 15.12 -13.09
N GLN A 241 1.80 14.53 -14.25
CA GLN A 241 0.81 14.18 -15.27
C GLN A 241 -0.23 13.18 -14.73
N ALA A 242 0.15 12.35 -13.77
CA ALA A 242 -0.75 11.38 -13.15
C ALA A 242 -1.66 12.01 -12.07
N LEU A 243 -1.31 13.16 -11.51
CA LEU A 243 -2.03 13.77 -10.39
C LEU A 243 -3.53 14.03 -10.68
N PRO A 244 -3.94 14.55 -11.86
CA PRO A 244 -5.35 14.71 -12.17
C PRO A 244 -6.10 13.37 -12.13
N ALA A 245 -5.49 12.30 -12.65
CA ALA A 245 -6.10 10.98 -12.63
C ALA A 245 -6.20 10.42 -11.21
N LEU A 246 -5.15 10.58 -10.40
CA LEU A 246 -5.13 10.15 -9.01
C LEU A 246 -6.21 10.87 -8.18
N VAL A 247 -6.35 12.19 -8.34
CA VAL A 247 -7.37 12.98 -7.63
C VAL A 247 -8.78 12.61 -8.12
N LEU A 248 -8.98 12.47 -9.43
CA LEU A 248 -10.29 12.14 -9.96
C LEU A 248 -10.74 10.73 -9.57
N LEU A 249 -9.88 9.73 -9.74
CA LEU A 249 -10.20 8.34 -9.39
C LEU A 249 -10.45 8.20 -7.88
N SER A 250 -9.60 8.80 -7.04
CA SER A 250 -9.78 8.73 -5.59
C SER A 250 -11.07 9.44 -5.13
N SER A 251 -11.37 10.62 -5.67
CA SER A 251 -12.61 11.35 -5.34
C SER A 251 -13.87 10.64 -5.83
N VAL A 252 -13.88 10.09 -7.06
CA VAL A 252 -15.03 9.34 -7.59
C VAL A 252 -15.32 8.11 -6.74
N VAL A 253 -14.31 7.29 -6.45
CA VAL A 253 -14.51 6.07 -5.63
C VAL A 253 -14.92 6.46 -4.20
N GLY A 254 -14.29 7.48 -3.61
CA GLY A 254 -14.64 7.97 -2.28
C GLY A 254 -16.07 8.50 -2.19
N VAL A 255 -16.54 9.26 -3.19
CA VAL A 255 -17.92 9.77 -3.25
C VAL A 255 -18.91 8.62 -3.43
N LEU A 256 -18.67 7.68 -4.34
CA LEU A 256 -19.55 6.53 -4.54
C LEU A 256 -19.67 5.69 -3.25
N PHE A 257 -18.56 5.45 -2.57
CA PHE A 257 -18.54 4.73 -1.31
C PHE A 257 -19.26 5.51 -0.19
N GLY A 258 -19.03 6.82 -0.08
CA GLY A 258 -19.72 7.68 0.88
C GLY A 258 -21.24 7.72 0.66
N LEU A 259 -21.68 7.88 -0.59
CA LEU A 259 -23.10 7.84 -0.96
C LEU A 259 -23.73 6.48 -0.65
N ALA A 260 -23.02 5.38 -0.93
CA ALA A 260 -23.50 4.04 -0.59
C ALA A 260 -23.68 3.85 0.92
N ASN A 261 -22.73 4.33 1.74
CA ASN A 261 -22.84 4.24 3.20
C ASN A 261 -24.00 5.09 3.77
N ILE A 262 -24.21 6.29 3.23
CA ILE A 262 -25.35 7.14 3.59
C ILE A 262 -26.67 6.45 3.22
N ALA A 263 -26.76 5.90 2.00
CA ALA A 263 -27.96 5.20 1.53
C ALA A 263 -28.29 3.96 2.36
N LEU A 264 -27.26 3.22 2.79
CA LEU A 264 -27.39 2.04 3.65
C LEU A 264 -27.61 2.38 5.13
N ARG A 265 -27.68 3.67 5.50
CA ARG A 265 -27.79 4.17 6.89
C ARG A 265 -26.73 3.59 7.83
N ARG A 266 -25.55 3.27 7.30
CA ARG A 266 -24.44 2.67 8.04
C ARG A 266 -23.54 3.71 8.71
N GLN A 267 -23.87 5.00 8.58
CA GLN A 267 -22.99 6.07 9.01
C GLN A 267 -23.78 7.20 9.69
N GLU A 268 -23.35 7.57 10.89
CA GLU A 268 -23.76 8.81 11.54
C GLU A 268 -23.08 10.01 10.87
N ARG A 269 -23.82 11.11 10.73
CA ARG A 269 -23.29 12.38 10.21
C ARG A 269 -22.13 12.81 11.12
N ASP A 270 -20.96 13.12 10.55
CA ASP A 270 -19.70 13.52 11.22
C ASP A 270 -18.75 12.40 11.71
N THR A 271 -18.90 11.14 11.28
CA THR A 271 -17.81 10.16 11.45
C THR A 271 -16.64 10.45 10.49
N PRO A 272 -15.39 10.50 10.98
CA PRO A 272 -14.24 10.76 10.12
C PRO A 272 -14.09 9.65 9.07
N PHE A 273 -13.73 10.03 7.85
CA PHE A 273 -13.69 9.15 6.69
C PHE A 273 -12.25 8.91 6.23
N PRO A 274 -11.74 7.66 6.21
CA PRO A 274 -10.38 7.38 5.75
C PRO A 274 -10.29 7.54 4.23
N PHE A 275 -9.64 8.60 3.75
CA PHE A 275 -9.50 8.89 2.32
C PHE A 275 -8.30 8.17 1.67
N GLY A 276 -7.32 7.77 2.48
CA GLY A 276 -6.10 7.06 2.07
C GLY A 276 -6.35 5.82 1.21
N PRO A 277 -7.31 4.93 1.54
CA PRO A 277 -7.68 3.78 0.71
C PRO A 277 -8.00 4.12 -0.73
N PHE A 278 -8.67 5.25 -0.97
CA PHE A 278 -9.07 5.64 -2.32
C PHE A 278 -7.90 6.21 -3.10
N ILE A 279 -7.00 6.95 -2.45
CA ILE A 279 -5.73 7.39 -3.06
C ILE A 279 -4.87 6.18 -3.42
N ALA A 280 -4.71 5.23 -2.51
CA ALA A 280 -3.93 4.02 -2.74
C ALA A 280 -4.51 3.16 -3.87
N LEU A 281 -5.84 2.99 -3.91
CA LEU A 281 -6.51 2.28 -5.00
C LEU A 281 -6.32 2.99 -6.35
N ALA A 282 -6.43 4.32 -6.38
CA ALA A 282 -6.12 5.10 -7.58
C ALA A 282 -4.66 4.94 -8.01
N GLY A 283 -3.72 4.88 -7.05
CA GLY A 283 -2.30 4.60 -7.31
C GLY A 283 -2.07 3.23 -7.95
N VAL A 284 -2.73 2.19 -7.45
CA VAL A 284 -2.67 0.84 -8.06
C VAL A 284 -3.28 0.84 -9.46
N ALA A 285 -4.40 1.55 -9.67
CA ALA A 285 -5.02 1.67 -10.98
C ALA A 285 -4.10 2.36 -12.00
N VAL A 286 -3.51 3.50 -11.63
CA VAL A 286 -2.54 4.23 -12.47
C VAL A 286 -1.29 3.39 -12.74
N LEU A 287 -0.80 2.62 -11.76
CA LEU A 287 0.34 1.71 -11.96
C LEU A 287 0.07 0.67 -13.05
N LEU A 288 -1.09 0.00 -12.98
CA LEU A 288 -1.38 -1.15 -13.87
C LEU A 288 -1.83 -0.71 -15.25
N LEU A 289 -2.65 0.34 -15.32
CA LEU A 289 -3.30 0.78 -16.54
C LEU A 289 -2.57 1.97 -17.21
N GLY A 290 -1.64 2.61 -16.49
CA GLY A 290 -0.87 3.78 -16.95
C GLY A 290 -1.58 5.12 -16.69
N PRO A 291 -0.90 6.26 -16.94
CA PRO A 291 -1.49 7.59 -16.77
C PRO A 291 -2.64 7.88 -17.77
N GLY A 292 -2.69 7.16 -18.89
CA GLY A 292 -3.75 7.26 -19.91
C GLY A 292 -5.09 6.59 -19.57
N VAL A 293 -5.28 6.10 -18.34
CA VAL A 293 -6.55 5.51 -17.86
C VAL A 293 -7.75 6.41 -18.10
N LEU A 294 -7.53 7.70 -18.01
CA LEU A 294 -8.52 8.69 -18.40
C LEU A 294 -8.18 9.15 -19.82
N PRO A 295 -9.02 8.85 -20.83
CA PRO A 295 -8.82 9.32 -22.20
C PRO A 295 -8.82 10.86 -22.30
N LEU A 296 -9.24 11.56 -21.24
CA LEU A 296 -9.17 13.02 -21.11
C LEU A 296 -7.74 13.57 -20.92
N PHE A 297 -6.75 12.74 -20.55
CA PHE A 297 -5.36 13.17 -20.27
C PHE A 297 -4.29 12.43 -21.09
N ALA A 298 -4.71 11.63 -22.07
CA ALA A 298 -3.81 11.13 -23.11
C ALA A 298 -3.47 12.31 -24.05
N TRP A 299 -2.41 13.05 -23.75
CA TRP A 299 -1.83 13.96 -24.73
C TRP A 299 -1.03 13.15 -25.77
N PRO A 300 -1.11 13.47 -27.07
CA PRO A 300 -0.41 12.77 -28.14
C PRO A 300 1.11 12.73 -27.99
#